data_AF-A0A924JEP1-F1
#
_entry.id   AF-A0A924JEP1-F1
#
_cell.length_a   1.000
_cell.length_b   1.000
_cell.length_c   1.000
_cell.angle_alpha   90.00
_cell.angle_beta   90.00
_cell.angle_gamma   90.00
#
_symmetry.space_group_name_H-M   'P 1'
#
loop_
_entity.id
_entity.type
_entity.pdbx_description
1 polymer ?
#
loop_
_entity_poly.entity_id
_entity_poly.type
_entity_poly.pdbx_seq_one_letter_code
_entity_poly.pdbx_strand_id
1 'polypeptide(L)'
;MQAGLLGWLLKRLGEVRTVLLGLGSATIAGIAYGLVQQGWMMYAVIFANLLSFASGPALQGLISKNVDPREQGLVMGSLNGLSSLATIISPLIGTPILPAVSHLSKSDLRVGAPFYLIALLLAVALVLAIRFFRRLALSG
;
A
#
# COMPACT_ATOMS: atom_id res chain seq x y z
N MET A 1 1.04 22.04 -1.02
CA MET A 1 -0.45 22.03 -0.97
C MET A 1 -1.07 20.63 -0.79
N GLN A 2 -0.33 19.52 -0.79
CA GLN A 2 -0.85 18.17 -0.50
C GLN A 2 -1.18 17.92 1.00
N ALA A 3 -0.59 18.71 1.90
CA ALA A 3 -0.77 18.59 3.35
C ALA A 3 -2.14 19.09 3.89
N GLY A 4 -2.89 19.88 3.11
CA GLY A 4 -4.14 20.50 3.58
C GLY A 4 -5.32 19.51 3.63
N LEU A 5 -5.63 18.85 2.51
CA LEU A 5 -6.66 17.81 2.46
C LEU A 5 -6.27 16.60 3.30
N LEU A 6 -4.99 16.22 3.26
CA LEU A 6 -4.47 15.10 4.02
C LEU A 6 -4.52 15.39 5.52
N GLY A 7 -4.10 16.58 5.95
CA GLY A 7 -4.19 17.02 7.33
C GLY A 7 -5.63 17.12 7.83
N TRP A 8 -6.57 17.52 6.97
CA TRP A 8 -8.00 17.54 7.29
C TRP A 8 -8.57 16.12 7.43
N LEU A 9 -8.25 15.22 6.49
CA LEU A 9 -8.67 13.82 6.51
C LEU A 9 -8.12 13.10 7.74
N LEU A 10 -6.85 13.33 8.10
CA LEU A 10 -6.22 12.79 9.29
C LEU A 10 -6.82 13.34 10.58
N LYS A 11 -7.15 14.64 10.63
CA LYS A 11 -7.88 15.24 11.76
C LYS A 11 -9.27 14.66 11.94
N ARG A 12 -9.98 14.34 10.85
CA ARG A 12 -11.38 13.89 10.90
C ARG A 12 -11.55 12.39 11.11
N LEU A 13 -10.70 11.56 10.50
CA LEU A 13 -10.77 10.09 10.56
C LEU A 13 -9.79 9.48 11.57
N GLY A 14 -8.74 10.19 11.94
CA GLY A 14 -7.64 9.68 12.75
C GLY A 14 -6.61 8.94 11.90
N GLU A 15 -5.34 9.06 12.28
CA GLU A 15 -4.19 8.51 11.52
C GLU A 15 -4.31 6.99 11.31
N VAL A 16 -4.74 6.24 12.33
CA VAL A 16 -4.93 4.78 12.25
C VAL A 16 -5.98 4.38 11.21
N ARG A 17 -7.15 5.03 11.21
CA ARG A 17 -8.23 4.69 10.25
C ARG A 17 -7.82 5.05 8.83
N THR A 18 -7.10 6.16 8.63
CA THR A 18 -6.61 6.55 7.30
C THR A 18 -5.61 5.55 6.74
N VAL A 19 -4.69 5.03 7.57
CA VAL A 19 -3.76 3.97 7.17
C VAL A 19 -4.50 2.68 6.82
N LEU A 20 -5.48 2.27 7.63
CA LEU A 20 -6.28 1.06 7.35
C LEU A 20 -7.13 1.18 6.09
N LEU A 21 -7.79 2.33 5.87
CA LEU A 21 -8.56 2.61 4.66
C LEU A 21 -7.67 2.65 3.42
N GLY A 22 -6.47 3.25 3.54
CA GLY A 22 -5.49 3.31 2.48
C GLY A 22 -4.96 1.94 2.07
N LEU A 23 -4.62 1.08 3.05
CA LEU A 23 -4.19 -0.30 2.81
C LEU A 23 -5.33 -1.17 2.26
N GLY A 24 -6.56 -0.99 2.74
CA GLY A 24 -7.74 -1.67 2.22
C GLY A 24 -8.02 -1.31 0.76
N SER A 25 -8.00 -0.01 0.44
CA SER A 25 -8.14 0.47 -0.94
C SER A 25 -7.01 -0.05 -1.85
N ALA A 26 -5.77 -0.12 -1.37
CA ALA A 26 -4.64 -0.65 -2.13
C ALA A 26 -4.80 -2.14 -2.43
N THR A 27 -5.28 -2.91 -1.45
CA THR A 27 -5.56 -4.34 -1.61
C THR A 27 -6.65 -4.58 -2.67
N ILE A 28 -7.76 -3.83 -2.59
CA ILE A 28 -8.86 -3.92 -3.55
C ILE A 28 -8.38 -3.50 -4.95
N ALA A 29 -7.59 -2.43 -5.05
CA ALA A 29 -7.03 -1.98 -6.32
C ALA A 29 -6.08 -3.02 -6.93
N GLY A 30 -5.25 -3.70 -6.13
CA GLY A 30 -4.40 -4.79 -6.60
C GLY A 30 -5.20 -5.94 -7.21
N ILE A 31 -6.31 -6.33 -6.58
CA ILE A 31 -7.23 -7.33 -7.13
C ILE A 31 -7.88 -6.82 -8.41
N ALA A 32 -8.35 -5.58 -8.41
CA ALA A 32 -8.97 -4.95 -9.57
C ALA A 32 -8.01 -4.86 -10.76
N TYR A 33 -6.73 -4.51 -10.54
CA TYR A 33 -5.69 -4.50 -11.58
C TYR A 33 -5.48 -5.90 -12.18
N GLY A 34 -5.53 -6.96 -11.37
CA GLY A 34 -5.46 -8.33 -11.87
C GLY A 34 -6.66 -8.76 -12.73
N LEU A 35 -7.79 -8.08 -12.61
CA LEU A 35 -9.03 -8.31 -13.36
C LEU A 35 -9.20 -7.34 -14.55
N VAL A 36 -8.28 -6.39 -14.74
CA VAL A 36 -8.33 -5.44 -15.86
C VAL A 36 -8.05 -6.19 -17.17
N GLN A 37 -9.11 -6.38 -17.97
CA GLN A 37 -9.00 -6.96 -19.31
C GLN A 37 -8.89 -5.89 -20.41
N GLN A 38 -9.34 -4.66 -20.11
CA GLN A 38 -9.40 -3.55 -21.06
C GLN A 38 -8.73 -2.30 -20.49
N GLY A 39 -7.93 -1.59 -21.29
CA GLY A 39 -7.12 -0.45 -20.83
C GLY A 39 -7.94 0.68 -20.18
N TRP A 40 -9.21 0.87 -20.57
CA TRP A 40 -10.07 1.87 -19.95
C TRP A 40 -10.39 1.58 -18.48
N MET A 41 -10.44 0.31 -18.08
CA MET A 41 -10.71 -0.10 -16.69
C MET A 41 -9.58 0.35 -15.76
N MET A 42 -8.37 0.50 -16.29
CA MET A 42 -7.21 0.97 -15.53
C MET A 42 -7.43 2.38 -14.98
N TYR A 43 -8.11 3.26 -15.74
CA TYR A 43 -8.46 4.61 -15.26
C TYR A 43 -9.46 4.57 -14.10
N ALA A 44 -10.45 3.66 -14.14
CA ALA A 44 -11.41 3.50 -13.05
C ALA A 44 -10.73 3.01 -11.77
N VAL A 45 -9.79 2.06 -11.87
CA VAL A 45 -9.01 1.56 -10.73
C VAL A 45 -8.11 2.65 -10.15
N ILE A 46 -7.43 3.44 -10.99
CA ILE A 46 -6.61 4.58 -10.55
C ILE A 46 -7.47 5.59 -9.78
N PHE A 47 -8.65 5.92 -10.30
CA PHE A 47 -9.56 6.86 -9.65
C PHE A 47 -10.06 6.32 -8.30
N ALA A 48 -10.38 5.03 -8.22
CA ALA A 48 -10.76 4.38 -6.97
C ALA A 48 -9.60 4.28 -5.95
N ASN A 49 -8.36 4.19 -6.43
CA ASN A 49 -7.16 4.07 -5.60
C ASN A 49 -6.59 5.43 -5.14
N LEU A 50 -7.20 6.55 -5.55
CA LEU A 50 -6.73 7.89 -5.16
C LEU A 50 -6.65 8.07 -3.63
N LEU A 51 -7.48 7.35 -2.88
CA LEU A 51 -7.46 7.33 -1.41
C LEU A 51 -6.21 6.63 -0.82
N SER A 52 -5.60 5.66 -1.52
CA SER A 52 -4.37 5.01 -1.05
C SER A 52 -3.17 5.94 -1.00
N PHE A 53 -3.13 6.97 -1.85
CA PHE A 53 -2.05 7.97 -1.84
C PHE A 53 -1.97 8.74 -0.51
N ALA A 54 -3.08 8.82 0.24
CA ALA A 54 -3.11 9.42 1.56
C ALA A 54 -2.44 8.56 2.64
N SER A 55 -2.27 7.25 2.41
CA SER A 55 -1.75 6.32 3.43
C SER A 55 -0.28 6.55 3.77
N GLY A 56 0.56 6.87 2.78
CA GLY A 56 2.00 7.03 2.96
C GLY A 56 2.36 8.18 3.91
N PRO A 57 1.90 9.42 3.64
CA PRO A 57 2.22 10.54 4.52
C PRO A 57 1.45 10.50 5.85
N ALA A 58 0.29 9.82 5.91
CA ALA A 58 -0.39 9.52 7.17
C ALA A 58 0.47 8.64 8.09
N LEU A 59 1.05 7.57 7.54
CA LEU A 59 1.94 6.68 8.28
C LEU A 59 3.21 7.40 8.74
N GLN A 60 3.82 8.23 7.88
CA GLN A 60 4.97 9.05 8.26
C GLN A 60 4.64 10.04 9.38
N GLY A 61 3.44 10.65 9.35
CA GLY A 61 2.96 11.54 10.41
C GLY A 61 2.75 10.82 11.75
N LEU A 62 2.18 9.62 11.72
CA LEU A 62 1.98 8.78 12.92
C LEU A 62 3.33 8.39 13.53
N ILE A 63 4.30 7.99 12.70
CA ILE A 63 5.66 7.66 13.17
C ILE A 63 6.35 8.90 13.75
N SER A 64 6.26 10.05 13.08
CA SER A 64 6.83 11.31 13.56
C SER A 64 6.27 11.77 14.91
N LYS A 65 5.04 11.37 15.27
CA LYS A 65 4.41 11.74 16.55
C LYS A 65 4.66 10.75 17.67
N ASN A 66 4.91 9.48 17.34
CA ASN A 66 5.05 8.40 18.32
C ASN A 66 6.51 8.00 18.60
N VAL A 67 7.47 8.49 17.79
CA VAL A 67 8.90 8.23 17.96
C VAL A 67 9.58 9.47 18.51
N ASP A 68 10.50 9.30 19.46
CA ASP A 68 11.29 10.39 20.02
C ASP A 68 12.08 11.11 18.91
N PRO A 69 12.15 12.45 18.89
CA PRO A 69 12.92 13.20 17.89
C PRO A 69 14.36 12.73 17.73
N ARG A 70 14.96 12.15 18.79
CA ARG A 70 16.33 11.59 18.75
C ARG A 70 16.42 10.28 17.96
N GLU A 71 15.33 9.52 17.90
CA GLU A 71 15.25 8.22 17.22
C GLU A 71 14.57 8.30 15.85
N GLN A 72 13.91 9.43 15.55
CA GLN A 72 13.16 9.62 14.31
C GLN A 72 14.04 9.45 13.06
N GLY A 73 15.29 9.92 13.11
CA GLY A 73 16.27 9.72 12.02
C GLY A 73 16.63 8.25 11.81
N LEU A 74 16.76 7.47 12.88
CA LEU A 74 17.05 6.03 12.83
C LEU A 74 15.86 5.25 12.27
N VAL A 75 14.64 5.57 12.72
CA VAL A 75 13.42 4.90 12.25
C VAL A 75 13.15 5.22 10.79
N MET A 76 13.23 6.50 10.39
CA MET A 76 13.04 6.89 8.98
C MET A 76 14.16 6.35 8.08
N GLY A 77 15.40 6.31 8.57
CA GLY A 77 16.52 5.67 7.89
C GLY A 77 16.28 4.17 7.66
N SER A 78 15.75 3.48 8.66
CA SER A 78 15.40 2.05 8.58
C SER A 78 14.26 1.80 7.58
N LEU A 79 13.23 2.65 7.58
CA LEU A 79 12.13 2.60 6.61
C LEU A 79 12.61 2.83 5.17
N ASN A 80 13.50 3.80 4.98
CA ASN A 80 14.12 4.07 3.68
C ASN A 80 14.99 2.90 3.24
N GLY A 81 15.77 2.30 4.14
CA GLY A 81 16.55 1.10 3.88
C GLY A 81 15.66 -0.07 3.41
N LEU A 82 14.54 -0.30 4.12
CA LEU A 82 13.58 -1.33 3.75
C LEU A 82 12.93 -1.05 2.39
N SER A 83 12.61 0.21 2.10
CA SER A 83 12.07 0.63 0.80
C SER A 83 13.07 0.42 -0.34
N SER A 84 14.35 0.73 -0.11
CA SER A 84 15.42 0.47 -1.09
C SER A 84 15.56 -1.03 -1.36
N LEU A 85 15.53 -1.88 -0.33
CA LEU A 85 15.54 -3.33 -0.49
C LEU A 85 14.32 -3.82 -1.27
N ALA A 86 13.12 -3.33 -0.94
CA ALA A 86 11.90 -3.65 -1.67
C ALA A 86 11.99 -3.24 -3.14
N THR A 87 12.65 -2.12 -3.45
CA THR A 87 12.87 -1.63 -4.82
C THR A 87 13.82 -2.53 -5.61
N ILE A 88 14.78 -3.18 -4.96
CA ILE A 88 15.69 -4.17 -5.60
C ILE A 88 14.98 -5.51 -5.79
N ILE A 89 14.20 -5.95 -4.79
CA ILE A 89 13.49 -7.23 -4.81
C ILE A 89 12.33 -7.21 -5.83
N SER A 90 11.67 -6.05 -6.00
CA SER A 90 10.50 -5.94 -6.87
C SER A 90 10.79 -6.34 -8.34
N PRO A 91 11.84 -5.82 -9.01
CA PRO A 91 12.25 -6.31 -10.33
C PRO A 91 12.68 -7.77 -10.31
N LEU A 92 13.34 -8.24 -9.25
CA LEU A 92 13.82 -9.62 -9.17
C LEU A 92 12.66 -10.64 -9.20
N ILE A 93 11.52 -10.26 -8.64
CA ILE A 93 10.27 -11.04 -8.68
C ILE A 93 9.48 -10.74 -9.97
N GLY A 94 9.39 -9.49 -10.38
CA GLY A 94 8.59 -9.06 -11.54
C GLY A 94 9.15 -9.52 -12.89
N THR A 95 10.47 -9.50 -13.05
CA THR A 95 11.16 -9.85 -14.31
C THR A 95 10.93 -11.29 -14.78
N PRO A 96 10.92 -12.32 -13.92
CA PRO A 96 10.56 -13.67 -14.36
C PRO A 96 9.05 -13.89 -14.48
N ILE A 97 8.23 -13.21 -13.67
CA ILE A 97 6.78 -13.40 -13.68
C ILE A 97 6.15 -12.78 -14.94
N LEU A 98 6.56 -11.56 -15.33
CA LEU A 98 5.97 -10.87 -16.48
C LEU A 98 6.03 -11.70 -17.77
N PRO A 99 7.19 -12.21 -18.24
CA PRO A 99 7.29 -13.02 -19.45
C PRO A 99 6.51 -14.34 -19.34
N ALA A 100 6.42 -14.91 -18.14
CA ALA A 100 5.73 -16.17 -17.88
C ALA A 100 4.19 -16.05 -17.94
N VAL A 101 3.63 -14.84 -17.86
CA VAL A 101 2.18 -14.62 -17.99
C VAL A 101 1.78 -13.68 -19.14
N SER A 102 2.71 -12.94 -19.74
CA SER A 102 2.40 -11.98 -20.81
C SER A 102 2.21 -12.60 -22.21
N HIS A 103 2.53 -13.88 -22.38
CA HIS A 103 2.20 -14.64 -23.61
C HIS A 103 0.79 -15.25 -23.58
N LEU A 104 0.10 -15.19 -22.44
CA LEU A 104 -1.28 -15.66 -22.31
C LEU A 104 -2.25 -14.59 -22.83
N SER A 105 -3.38 -15.03 -23.36
CA SER A 105 -4.39 -14.13 -23.93
C SER A 105 -4.92 -13.15 -22.86
N LYS A 106 -5.23 -11.90 -23.24
CA LYS A 106 -5.67 -10.84 -22.30
C LYS A 106 -6.93 -11.19 -21.49
N SER A 107 -7.67 -12.23 -21.89
CA SER A 107 -8.83 -12.77 -21.19
C SER A 107 -8.48 -13.81 -20.11
N ASP A 108 -7.23 -14.28 -20.06
CA ASP A 108 -6.80 -15.29 -19.10
C ASP A 108 -6.48 -14.63 -17.75
N LEU A 109 -7.14 -15.12 -16.69
CA LEU A 109 -6.96 -14.67 -15.30
C LEU A 109 -5.50 -14.74 -14.84
N ARG A 110 -4.68 -15.58 -15.46
CA ARG A 110 -3.25 -15.74 -15.15
C ARG A 110 -2.42 -14.50 -15.49
N VAL A 111 -2.86 -13.65 -16.44
CA VAL A 111 -2.18 -12.37 -16.77
C VAL A 111 -2.14 -11.43 -15.56
N GLY A 112 -3.13 -11.54 -14.66
CA GLY A 112 -3.21 -10.80 -13.40
C GLY A 112 -2.32 -11.32 -12.28
N ALA A 113 -1.60 -12.45 -12.44
CA ALA A 113 -0.81 -13.10 -11.39
C ALA A 113 0.14 -12.17 -10.61
N PRO A 114 0.96 -11.29 -11.23
CA PRO A 114 1.80 -10.37 -10.48
C PRO A 114 0.99 -9.37 -9.65
N PHE A 115 -0.18 -8.94 -10.12
CA PHE A 115 -1.07 -8.05 -9.36
C PHE A 115 -1.76 -8.77 -8.20
N TYR A 116 -2.13 -10.05 -8.36
CA TYR A 116 -2.65 -10.87 -7.26
C TYR A 116 -1.60 -11.13 -6.19
N LEU A 117 -0.33 -11.33 -6.57
CA LEU A 117 0.78 -11.44 -5.62
C LEU A 117 0.93 -10.14 -4.80
N ILE A 118 0.88 -8.99 -5.46
CA ILE A 118 0.91 -7.68 -4.80
C ILE A 118 -0.30 -7.50 -3.88
N ALA A 119 -1.51 -7.85 -4.34
CA ALA A 119 -2.71 -7.80 -3.53
C ALA A 119 -2.61 -8.69 -2.28
N LEU A 120 -2.04 -9.88 -2.40
CA LEU A 120 -1.81 -10.78 -1.27
C LEU A 120 -0.84 -10.18 -0.26
N LEU A 121 0.28 -9.60 -0.72
CA LEU A 121 1.25 -8.92 0.15
C LEU A 121 0.60 -7.73 0.88
N LEU A 122 -0.21 -6.94 0.17
CA LEU A 122 -0.96 -5.83 0.75
C LEU A 122 -2.02 -6.30 1.75
N ALA A 123 -2.71 -7.41 1.48
CA ALA A 123 -3.66 -8.01 2.40
C ALA A 123 -2.99 -8.50 3.69
N VAL A 124 -1.82 -9.14 3.58
CA VAL A 124 -1.01 -9.53 4.75
C VAL A 124 -0.59 -8.30 5.55
N ALA A 125 -0.11 -7.24 4.89
CA ALA A 125 0.25 -5.98 5.52
C ALA A 125 -0.94 -5.34 6.24
N LEU A 126 -2.13 -5.34 5.62
CA LEU A 126 -3.37 -4.86 6.23
C LEU A 126 -3.74 -5.66 7.48
N VAL A 127 -3.67 -6.99 7.44
CA VAL A 127 -3.94 -7.85 8.59
C VAL A 127 -2.96 -7.60 9.73
N LEU A 128 -1.67 -7.44 9.42
CA LEU A 128 -0.64 -7.09 10.40
C LEU A 128 -0.88 -5.71 11.02
N ALA A 129 -1.23 -4.71 10.21
CA ALA A 129 -1.57 -3.38 10.68
C ALA A 129 -2.79 -3.41 11.62
N ILE A 130 -3.86 -4.12 11.25
CA ILE A 130 -5.04 -4.30 12.10
C ILE A 130 -4.65 -4.96 13.42
N ARG A 131 -3.86 -6.04 13.39
CA ARG A 131 -3.40 -6.74 14.60
C ARG A 131 -2.55 -5.84 15.50
N PHE A 132 -1.63 -5.07 14.91
CA PHE A 132 -0.77 -4.13 15.63
C PHE A 132 -1.60 -3.04 16.33
N PHE A 133 -2.50 -2.38 15.60
CA PHE A 133 -3.34 -1.33 16.18
C PHE A 133 -4.33 -1.87 17.21
N ARG A 134 -4.88 -3.08 17.02
CA ARG A 134 -5.72 -3.73 18.03
C ARG A 134 -4.95 -4.04 19.32
N ARG A 135 -3.67 -4.44 19.22
CA ARG A 135 -2.83 -4.64 20.41
C ARG A 135 -2.55 -3.33 21.12
N LEU A 136 -2.24 -2.27 20.37
CA LEU A 136 -1.98 -0.94 20.95
C LEU A 136 -3.21 -0.40 21.70
N ALA A 137 -4.42 -0.61 21.15
CA ALA A 137 -5.67 -0.20 21.78
C ALA A 137 -6.09 -1.04 23.00
N LEU A 138 -5.47 -2.21 23.23
CA LEU A 138 -5.74 -3.07 24.40
C LEU A 138 -4.73 -2.84 25.55
N SER A 139 -3.66 -2.08 25.31
CA SER A 139 -2.59 -1.82 26.27
C SER A 139 -2.68 -0.44 26.96
N GLY A 140 -3.70 0.36 26.64
CA GLY A 140 -3.98 1.66 27.26
C GLY A 140 -5.37 1.68 27.86
#